data_AF-A0A967FIY4-F1
#
_entry.id   AF-A0A967FIY4-F1
#
_cell.length_a   1.000
_cell.length_b   1.000
_cell.length_c   1.000
_cell.angle_alpha   90.00
_cell.angle_beta   90.00
_cell.angle_gamma   90.00
#
_symmetry.space_group_name_H-M   'P 1'
#
loop_
_entity.id
_entity.type
_entity.pdbx_description
1 polymer ?
#
loop_
_entity_poly.entity_id
_entity_poly.type
_entity_poly.pdbx_seq_one_letter_code
_entity_poly.pdbx_strand_id
1 'polypeptide(L)'
;PLIFEATLNLKWEKLRQDLIPILMLAIGGTLIGTFIVGSIVMLIGRTLIPGVEIPFTAALAFGALISATDPVAVLAFFRSLGVAKRLSVLVEGESLFNDGVAIVIFTIAV
;
A
#
# COMPACT_ATOMS: atom_id res chain seq x y z
N PRO A 1 -5.69 -1.83 -21.65
CA PRO A 1 -6.65 -2.97 -21.71
C PRO A 1 -7.02 -3.49 -20.32
N LEU A 2 -6.06 -3.86 -19.48
CA LEU A 2 -6.30 -4.36 -18.12
C LEU A 2 -6.90 -3.32 -17.15
N ILE A 3 -6.44 -2.07 -17.20
CA ILE A 3 -7.03 -0.97 -16.39
C ILE A 3 -8.47 -0.66 -16.82
N PHE A 4 -8.77 -0.80 -18.12
CA PHE A 4 -10.11 -0.54 -18.68
C PHE A 4 -11.12 -1.64 -18.29
N GLU A 5 -10.67 -2.89 -18.26
CA GLU A 5 -11.47 -4.04 -17.84
C GLU A 5 -11.70 -4.07 -16.32
N ALA A 6 -10.71 -3.60 -15.53
CA ALA A 6 -10.86 -3.36 -14.09
C ALA A 6 -11.88 -2.24 -13.80
N THR A 7 -11.88 -1.14 -14.57
CA THR A 7 -12.87 -0.05 -14.40
C THR A 7 -14.31 -0.43 -14.76
N LEU A 8 -14.53 -1.42 -15.63
CA LEU A 8 -15.87 -1.87 -16.02
C LEU A 8 -16.54 -2.80 -14.98
N ASN A 9 -15.74 -3.55 -14.21
CA ASN A 9 -16.23 -4.47 -13.17
C ASN A 9 -16.26 -3.86 -11.76
N LEU A 10 -15.57 -2.73 -11.56
CA LEU A 10 -15.67 -1.93 -10.35
C LEU A 10 -17.07 -1.32 -10.25
N LYS A 11 -17.85 -1.77 -9.26
CA LYS A 11 -19.07 -1.07 -8.85
C LYS A 11 -18.65 0.25 -8.21
N TRP A 12 -18.35 1.25 -9.03
CA TRP A 12 -17.94 2.60 -8.64
C TRP A 12 -18.83 3.19 -7.55
N GLU A 13 -20.13 2.89 -7.60
CA GLU A 13 -21.13 3.25 -6.59
C GLU A 13 -20.81 2.71 -5.19
N LYS A 14 -20.29 1.48 -5.09
CA LYS A 14 -19.92 0.85 -3.81
C LYS A 14 -18.58 1.36 -3.28
N LEU A 15 -17.61 1.56 -4.17
CA LEU A 15 -16.33 2.17 -3.79
C LEU A 15 -16.55 3.59 -3.25
N ARG A 16 -17.44 4.37 -3.89
CA ARG A 16 -17.76 5.74 -3.46
C ARG A 16 -18.43 5.82 -2.09
N GLN A 17 -19.23 4.80 -1.71
CA GLN A 17 -19.87 4.75 -0.39
C GLN A 17 -18.85 4.59 0.75
N ASP A 18 -17.75 3.89 0.50
CA ASP A 18 -16.71 3.59 1.47
C ASP A 18 -15.38 4.33 1.14
N LEU A 19 -15.45 5.43 0.38
CA LEU A 19 -14.24 6.13 -0.09
C LEU A 19 -13.38 6.69 1.05
N ILE A 20 -14.03 7.21 2.10
CA ILE A 20 -13.33 7.77 3.27
C ILE A 20 -12.50 6.69 3.99
N PRO A 21 -13.07 5.55 4.41
CA PRO A 21 -12.27 4.49 5.04
C PRO A 21 -11.21 3.92 4.09
N ILE A 22 -11.50 3.78 2.79
CA ILE A 22 -10.51 3.35 1.80
C ILE A 22 -9.31 4.29 1.76
N LEU A 23 -9.54 5.60 1.66
CA LEU A 23 -8.46 6.60 1.60
C LEU A 23 -7.70 6.69 2.92
N MET A 24 -8.38 6.56 4.06
CA MET A 24 -7.69 6.53 5.36
C MET A 24 -6.77 5.32 5.48
N LEU A 25 -7.21 4.15 5.02
CA LEU A 25 -6.39 2.94 5.03
C LEU A 25 -5.24 3.03 4.02
N ALA A 26 -5.51 3.48 2.79
CA ALA A 26 -4.48 3.61 1.76
C ALA A 26 -3.42 4.65 2.15
N ILE A 27 -3.83 5.87 2.52
CA ILE A 27 -2.86 6.93 2.83
C ILE A 27 -2.21 6.67 4.18
N GLY A 28 -3.01 6.42 5.23
CA GLY A 28 -2.50 6.22 6.57
C GLY A 28 -1.68 4.94 6.69
N GLY A 29 -2.18 3.83 6.14
CA GLY A 29 -1.50 2.54 6.15
C GLY A 29 -0.17 2.60 5.41
N THR A 30 -0.13 3.15 4.20
CA THR A 30 1.12 3.27 3.43
C THR A 30 2.12 4.20 4.09
N LEU A 31 1.69 5.34 4.65
CA LEU A 31 2.59 6.23 5.39
C LEU A 31 3.20 5.52 6.60
N ILE A 32 2.36 4.90 7.44
CA ILE A 32 2.82 4.18 8.63
C ILE A 32 3.77 3.05 8.23
N GLY A 33 3.42 2.25 7.22
CA GLY A 33 4.27 1.19 6.69
C GLY A 33 5.63 1.72 6.21
N THR A 34 5.62 2.82 5.46
CA THR A 34 6.83 3.44 4.91
C THR A 34 7.76 3.88 6.03
N PHE A 35 7.25 4.58 7.03
CA PHE A 35 8.06 5.06 8.15
C PHE A 35 8.58 3.91 9.02
N ILE A 36 7.76 2.88 9.26
CA ILE A 36 8.19 1.70 10.03
C ILE A 36 9.31 0.97 9.29
N VAL A 37 9.09 0.61 8.03
CA VAL A 37 10.09 -0.12 7.22
C VAL A 37 11.35 0.71 7.02
N GLY A 38 11.22 2.00 6.69
CA GLY A 38 12.37 2.90 6.54
C GLY A 38 13.19 3.02 7.83
N SER A 39 12.53 3.18 8.99
CA SER A 39 13.22 3.25 10.29
C SER A 39 13.93 1.94 10.62
N ILE A 40 13.31 0.79 10.33
CA ILE A 40 13.93 -0.53 10.52
C ILE A 40 15.17 -0.68 9.65
N VAL A 41 15.10 -0.29 8.38
CA VAL A 41 16.24 -0.36 7.44
C VAL A 41 17.39 0.52 7.93
N MET A 42 17.12 1.74 8.37
CA MET A 42 18.15 2.62 8.95
C MET A 42 18.77 2.02 10.21
N LEU A 43 17.95 1.45 11.11
CA LEU A 43 18.43 0.83 12.33
C LEU A 43 19.34 -0.36 12.01
N ILE A 44 18.92 -1.23 11.08
CA ILE A 44 19.72 -2.38 10.63
C ILE A 44 21.02 -1.91 10.01
N GLY A 45 21.00 -0.91 9.11
CA GLY A 45 22.20 -0.36 8.49
C GLY A 45 23.21 0.10 9.54
N ARG A 46 22.76 0.89 10.52
CA ARG A 46 23.63 1.42 11.58
C ARG A 46 24.14 0.36 12.57
N THR A 47 23.35 -0.66 12.87
CA THR A 47 23.64 -1.60 13.98
C THR A 47 24.26 -2.91 13.52
N LEU A 48 23.83 -3.46 12.37
CA LEU A 48 24.29 -4.75 11.87
C LEU A 48 25.45 -4.62 10.88
N ILE A 49 25.63 -3.47 10.24
CA ILE A 49 26.64 -3.27 9.20
C ILE A 49 27.57 -2.11 9.60
N PRO A 50 28.71 -2.40 10.26
CA PRO A 50 29.65 -1.36 10.67
C PRO A 50 30.10 -0.50 9.49
N GLY A 51 29.94 0.82 9.62
CA GLY A 51 30.35 1.80 8.61
C GLY A 51 29.33 2.06 7.50
N VAL A 52 28.13 1.46 7.56
CA VAL A 52 27.03 1.77 6.62
C VAL A 52 26.01 2.70 7.27
N GLU A 53 25.88 3.89 6.71
CA GLU A 53 24.82 4.83 7.04
C GLU A 53 23.87 4.93 5.84
N ILE A 54 22.63 4.48 6.03
CA ILE A 54 21.59 4.59 5.01
C ILE A 54 20.94 5.98 5.15
N PRO A 55 21.00 6.83 4.12
CA PRO A 55 20.31 8.12 4.15
C PRO A 55 18.82 7.94 4.42
N PHE A 56 18.23 8.85 5.20
CA PHE A 56 16.81 8.80 5.54
C PHE A 56 15.91 8.75 4.30
N THR A 57 16.25 9.51 3.27
CA THR A 57 15.54 9.54 1.98
C THR A 57 15.59 8.19 1.27
N ALA A 58 16.75 7.54 1.21
CA ALA A 58 16.89 6.20 0.62
C ALA A 58 16.10 5.14 1.41
N ALA A 59 16.08 5.25 2.73
CA ALA A 59 15.30 4.35 3.58
C ALA A 59 13.78 4.56 3.42
N LEU A 60 13.32 5.81 3.28
CA LEU A 60 11.92 6.11 2.96
C LEU A 60 11.53 5.65 1.56
N ALA A 61 12.40 5.81 0.56
CA ALA A 61 12.17 5.30 -0.79
C ALA A 61 11.99 3.78 -0.77
N PHE A 62 12.84 3.06 -0.04
CA PHE A 62 12.68 1.63 0.18
C PHE A 62 11.38 1.30 0.94
N GLY A 63 11.08 2.03 2.02
CA GLY A 63 9.84 1.84 2.77
C GLY A 63 8.59 2.04 1.92
N ALA A 64 8.59 3.02 1.02
CA ALA A 64 7.49 3.31 0.12
C ALA A 64 7.27 2.17 -0.88
N LEU A 65 8.35 1.67 -1.49
CA LEU A 65 8.31 0.53 -2.41
C LEU A 65 7.71 -0.73 -1.77
N ILE A 66 8.03 -0.99 -0.50
CA ILE A 66 7.57 -2.17 0.23
C ILE A 66 6.14 -2.00 0.77
N SER A 67 5.67 -0.77 0.96
CA SER A 67 4.36 -0.48 1.56
C SER A 67 3.19 -0.54 0.57
N ALA A 68 3.48 -0.58 -0.73
CA ALA A 68 2.48 -0.86 -1.76
C ALA A 68 2.07 -2.35 -1.68
N THR A 69 0.77 -2.63 -1.65
CA THR A 69 0.27 -4.01 -1.43
C THR A 69 -0.66 -4.48 -2.53
N ASP A 70 -0.58 -5.77 -2.88
CA ASP A 70 -1.46 -6.43 -3.85
C ASP A 70 -2.45 -7.37 -3.13
N PRO A 71 -3.78 -7.15 -3.25
CA PRO A 71 -4.80 -7.87 -2.53
C PRO A 71 -5.24 -9.13 -3.28
N VAL A 72 -4.71 -9.46 -4.47
CA VAL A 72 -5.20 -10.57 -5.31
C VAL A 72 -5.28 -11.89 -4.54
N ALA A 73 -4.23 -12.24 -3.78
CA ALA A 73 -4.22 -13.47 -2.98
C ALA A 73 -5.27 -13.44 -1.85
N VAL A 74 -5.39 -12.30 -1.16
CA VAL A 74 -6.36 -12.11 -0.06
C VAL A 74 -7.79 -12.15 -0.59
N LEU A 75 -8.05 -11.53 -1.74
CA LEU A 75 -9.36 -11.52 -2.40
C LEU A 75 -9.75 -12.91 -2.89
N ALA A 76 -8.80 -13.69 -3.43
CA ALA A 76 -9.03 -15.08 -3.81
C ALA A 76 -9.44 -15.93 -2.58
N PHE A 77 -8.76 -15.74 -1.45
CA PHE A 77 -9.08 -16.42 -0.19
C PHE A 77 -10.42 -15.97 0.41
N PHE A 78 -10.76 -14.68 0.32
CA PHE A 78 -12.05 -14.16 0.79
C PHE A 78 -13.23 -14.78 0.04
N ARG A 79 -13.06 -15.07 -1.25
CA ARG A 79 -14.07 -15.75 -2.06
C ARG A 79 -14.30 -17.19 -1.60
N SER A 80 -13.27 -17.92 -1.18
CA SER A 80 -13.43 -19.29 -0.67
C SER A 80 -14.11 -19.34 0.70
N LEU A 81 -13.93 -18.30 1.51
CA LEU A 81 -14.53 -18.19 2.85
C LEU A 81 -15.93 -17.54 2.87
N GLY A 82 -16.43 -17.05 1.73
CA GLY A 82 -17.73 -16.37 1.68
C GLY A 82 -17.78 -15.04 2.43
N VAL A 83 -16.65 -14.32 2.50
CA VAL A 83 -16.52 -13.04 3.20
C VAL A 83 -17.49 -11.99 2.63
N ALA A 84 -17.93 -11.06 3.49
CA ALA A 84 -18.82 -9.97 3.10
C ALA A 84 -18.21 -9.13 1.95
N LYS A 85 -19.01 -8.90 0.89
CA LYS A 85 -18.59 -8.13 -0.31
C LYS A 85 -18.01 -6.76 0.01
N ARG A 86 -18.46 -6.13 1.11
CA ARG A 86 -17.93 -4.83 1.57
C ARG A 86 -16.46 -4.92 1.95
N LEU A 87 -16.02 -5.98 2.64
CA LEU A 87 -14.63 -6.13 3.05
C LEU A 87 -13.72 -6.33 1.83
N SER A 88 -14.18 -7.09 0.82
CA SER A 88 -13.46 -7.21 -0.45
C SER A 88 -13.30 -5.85 -1.15
N VAL A 89 -14.36 -5.03 -1.18
CA VAL A 89 -14.30 -3.68 -1.77
C VAL A 89 -13.34 -2.76 -1.00
N LEU A 90 -13.32 -2.84 0.33
CA LEU A 90 -12.40 -2.05 1.16
C LEU A 90 -10.92 -2.41 0.87
N VAL A 91 -10.60 -3.71 0.82
CA VAL A 91 -9.24 -4.20 0.58
C VAL A 91 -8.80 -3.94 -0.86
N GLU A 92 -9.68 -4.15 -1.84
CA GLU A 92 -9.41 -3.84 -3.25
C GLU A 92 -9.21 -2.33 -3.46
N GLY A 93 -10.03 -1.50 -2.80
CA GLY A 93 -9.90 -0.06 -2.85
C GLY A 93 -8.63 0.45 -2.18
N GLU A 94 -8.28 -0.07 -1.00
CA GLU A 94 -7.07 0.32 -0.28
C GLU A 94 -5.82 0.11 -1.14
N SER A 95 -5.68 -1.08 -1.73
CA SER A 95 -4.59 -1.38 -2.65
C SER A 95 -4.55 -0.46 -3.87
N LEU A 96 -5.71 -0.22 -4.51
CA LEU A 96 -5.78 0.62 -5.69
C LEU A 96 -5.21 2.03 -5.47
N PHE A 97 -5.44 2.61 -4.28
CA PHE A 97 -4.91 3.94 -3.94
C PHE A 97 -3.51 3.89 -3.32
N ASN A 98 -3.13 2.79 -2.65
CA ASN A 98 -1.85 2.70 -1.96
C ASN A 98 -0.65 2.76 -2.90
N ASP A 99 -0.77 2.21 -4.12
CA ASP A 99 0.25 2.28 -5.17
C ASP A 99 0.54 3.76 -5.53
N GLY A 100 -0.53 4.55 -5.66
CA GLY A 100 -0.45 5.98 -5.94
C GLY A 100 0.19 6.78 -4.80
N VAL A 101 -0.05 6.39 -3.55
CA VAL A 101 0.59 7.02 -2.39
C VAL A 101 2.08 6.65 -2.34
N ALA A 102 2.41 5.37 -2.54
CA ALA A 102 3.77 4.85 -2.53
C ALA A 102 4.63 5.52 -3.61
N ILE A 103 4.13 5.66 -4.84
CA ILE A 103 4.90 6.30 -5.92
C ILE A 103 5.15 7.79 -5.66
N VAL A 104 4.20 8.50 -5.03
CA VAL A 104 4.38 9.91 -4.63
C VAL A 104 5.45 10.02 -3.56
N ILE A 105 5.40 9.18 -2.53
CA ILE A 105 6.42 9.17 -1.47
C ILE A 105 7.80 8.85 -2.06
N PHE A 106 7.89 7.83 -2.92
CA PHE A 106 9.13 7.45 -3.58
C PHE A 106 9.72 8.61 -4.40
N THR A 107 8.88 9.29 -5.18
CA THR A 107 9.30 10.44 -6.02
C THR A 107 9.74 11.64 -5.19
N ILE A 108 9.20 11.82 -3.98
CA ILE A 108 9.66 12.88 -3.06
C ILE A 108 11.00 12.50 -2.42
N ALA A 109 11.23 11.20 -2.21
CA ALA A 109 12.41 10.69 -1.51
C ALA A 109 13.64 10.54 -2.42
N VAL A 110 13.48 10.40 -3.74
CA VAL A 110 14.57 10.20 -4.72
C VAL A 110 14.71 11.43 -5.61
#